data_AF-A0A0Q5Z5I4-F1
#
_entry.id   AF-A0A0Q5Z5I4-F1
#
_cell.length_a   1.000
_cell.length_b   1.000
_cell.length_c   1.000
_cell.angle_alpha   90.00
_cell.angle_beta   90.00
_cell.angle_gamma   90.00
#
_symmetry.space_group_name_H-M   'P 1'
#
loop_
_entity.id
_entity.type
_entity.pdbx_description
1 polymer ?
#
loop_
_entity_poly.entity_id
_entity_poly.type
_entity_poly.pdbx_seq_one_letter_code
_entity_poly.pdbx_strand_id
1 'polypeptide(L)'
;MPGHEPRQDGEARLRGRLGEGGAPIESTAPAGGAATHPGADHDGRMLDVSSPIVRALVEISPLRWWRSMPADAFRAAEYLAVRSTLEEVTRLIEGAEVEPALQGDAEAAIALARSLMPIKRLGGIKTDIAMTALLSLALEGEPRCALVLAHVIDRAEHDAQKADQLCGSWLAFRFGRSASCGGFSPAETALLKTLRAFDALRPGREGRA
;
A
#
# COMPACT_ATOMS: atom_id res chain seq x y z
N MET A 1 61.50 6.12 -6.75
CA MET A 1 62.49 5.92 -5.68
C MET A 1 63.53 7.03 -5.87
N PRO A 2 63.58 8.08 -5.05
CA PRO A 2 63.49 8.18 -3.56
C PRO A 2 62.20 8.92 -3.12
N GLY A 3 61.75 9.04 -1.86
CA GLY A 3 62.31 8.73 -0.54
C GLY A 3 62.26 9.98 0.36
N HIS A 4 61.17 10.18 1.13
CA HIS A 4 61.14 10.84 2.46
C HIS A 4 59.70 10.98 3.03
N GLU A 5 59.39 10.28 4.12
CA GLU A 5 58.50 10.77 5.21
C GLU A 5 59.39 11.40 6.32
N PRO A 6 58.93 11.84 7.53
CA PRO A 6 57.58 12.05 8.12
C PRO A 6 57.43 13.37 8.94
N ARG A 7 56.20 13.68 9.44
CA ARG A 7 55.85 14.28 10.78
C ARG A 7 54.41 14.84 10.76
N GLN A 8 53.44 14.41 11.58
CA GLN A 8 53.23 14.44 13.04
C GLN A 8 52.81 15.80 13.67
N ASP A 9 51.71 15.69 14.43
CA ASP A 9 51.29 16.40 15.64
C ASP A 9 50.32 17.60 15.57
N GLY A 10 49.24 17.47 16.34
CA GLY A 10 48.26 18.51 16.64
C GLY A 10 47.05 18.02 17.46
N GLU A 11 47.30 17.37 18.60
CA GLU A 11 46.30 17.06 19.64
C GLU A 11 45.84 18.31 20.44
N ALA A 12 44.79 18.08 21.25
CA ALA A 12 44.33 18.83 22.44
C ALA A 12 43.25 19.91 22.19
N ARG A 13 42.17 20.09 22.98
CA ARG A 13 41.68 19.57 24.28
C ARG A 13 40.20 20.05 24.41
N LEU A 14 39.23 19.21 24.81
CA LEU A 14 38.72 18.91 26.17
C LEU A 14 37.97 20.05 26.95
N ARG A 15 36.80 19.62 27.49
CA ARG A 15 35.99 20.11 28.66
C ARG A 15 34.93 21.21 28.41
N GLY A 16 33.75 21.20 29.06
CA GLY A 16 33.26 20.46 30.24
C GLY A 16 31.73 20.27 30.23
N ARG A 17 31.20 19.20 30.86
CA ARG A 17 30.63 19.08 32.23
C ARG A 17 29.42 20.00 32.51
N LEU A 18 28.20 19.46 32.61
CA LEU A 18 27.52 18.86 33.79
C LEU A 18 26.87 19.92 34.72
N GLY A 19 25.54 19.85 34.81
CA GLY A 19 24.72 20.55 35.80
C GLY A 19 23.39 19.84 35.98
N GLU A 20 23.30 19.04 37.05
CA GLU A 20 22.11 18.39 37.60
C GLU A 20 21.23 19.37 38.40
N GLY A 21 19.99 18.95 38.66
CA GLY A 21 19.06 19.54 39.64
C GLY A 21 17.75 19.94 38.98
N GLY A 22 16.56 19.52 39.42
CA GLY A 22 16.09 18.76 40.56
C GLY A 22 14.56 18.92 40.54
N ALA A 23 13.81 17.84 40.77
CA ALA A 23 12.38 17.90 41.14
C ALA A 23 12.28 18.24 42.65
N PRO A 24 11.13 18.63 43.28
CA PRO A 24 9.83 17.94 43.09
C PRO A 24 8.50 18.70 43.45
N ILE A 25 7.36 18.10 43.04
CA ILE A 25 5.94 18.09 43.53
C ILE A 25 5.22 19.34 44.11
N GLU A 26 4.05 19.68 43.52
CA GLU A 26 2.71 19.87 44.14
C GLU A 26 1.67 20.11 43.01
N SER A 27 0.80 19.16 42.66
CA SER A 27 -0.56 18.92 43.17
C SER A 27 -1.54 20.11 43.08
N THR A 28 -2.39 20.13 42.06
CA THR A 28 -3.75 20.72 42.10
C THR A 28 -4.64 19.98 41.09
N ALA A 29 -5.68 19.33 41.61
CA ALA A 29 -6.75 18.67 40.86
C ALA A 29 -7.95 19.65 40.66
N PRO A 30 -9.14 19.20 40.23
CA PRO A 30 -9.57 19.18 38.83
C PRO A 30 -10.73 20.15 38.54
N ALA A 31 -10.78 20.69 37.32
CA ALA A 31 -11.99 21.25 36.73
C ALA A 31 -12.02 20.74 35.28
N GLY A 32 -12.93 19.86 34.89
CA GLY A 32 -14.34 20.19 34.86
C GLY A 32 -14.67 21.03 33.62
N GLY A 33 -14.03 20.75 32.48
CA GLY A 33 -14.36 21.34 31.19
C GLY A 33 -14.60 20.21 30.20
N ALA A 34 -15.88 19.88 30.00
CA ALA A 34 -16.33 19.03 28.91
C ALA A 34 -16.00 19.74 27.58
N ALA A 35 -14.79 19.52 27.08
CA ALA A 35 -14.44 19.81 25.71
C ALA A 35 -15.09 18.72 24.87
N THR A 36 -16.24 19.06 24.32
CA THR A 36 -16.95 18.36 23.25
C THR A 36 -15.93 17.82 22.26
N HIS A 37 -15.67 16.51 22.32
CA HIS A 37 -15.03 15.80 21.22
C HIS A 37 -16.01 15.87 20.04
N PRO A 38 -15.67 16.51 18.91
CA PRO A 38 -16.31 16.19 17.65
C PRO A 38 -15.68 14.87 17.20
N GLY A 39 -16.05 13.80 17.89
CA GLY A 39 -15.68 12.45 17.54
C GLY A 39 -16.44 12.07 16.27
N ALA A 40 -15.69 11.98 15.18
CA ALA A 40 -15.85 10.94 14.17
C ALA A 40 -17.29 10.64 13.74
N ASP A 41 -17.85 11.53 12.92
CA ASP A 41 -18.95 11.21 12.01
C ASP A 41 -18.57 11.62 10.58
N HIS A 42 -17.42 11.13 10.11
CA HIS A 42 -17.07 11.11 8.68
C HIS A 42 -17.07 9.68 8.14
N ASP A 43 -17.57 8.74 8.94
CA ASP A 43 -17.62 7.33 8.63
C ASP A 43 -18.87 7.07 7.76
N GLY A 44 -18.67 6.95 6.44
CA GLY A 44 -19.64 6.27 5.58
C GLY A 44 -20.25 7.07 4.42
N ARG A 45 -20.08 8.39 4.33
CA ARG A 45 -20.75 9.16 3.25
C ARG A 45 -20.10 9.01 1.87
N MET A 46 -18.87 8.51 1.83
CA MET A 46 -18.01 8.63 0.65
C MET A 46 -18.36 7.69 -0.51
N LEU A 47 -19.03 6.57 -0.23
CA LEU A 47 -19.38 5.55 -1.23
C LEU A 47 -20.69 4.85 -0.85
N ASP A 48 -21.74 5.62 -0.61
CA ASP A 48 -23.10 5.08 -0.66
C ASP A 48 -23.27 4.41 -2.02
N VAL A 49 -23.57 3.11 -2.04
CA VAL A 49 -23.78 2.31 -3.26
C VAL A 49 -24.95 2.84 -4.10
N SER A 50 -25.78 3.71 -3.52
CA SER A 50 -26.85 4.43 -4.19
C SER A 50 -26.38 5.71 -4.89
N SER A 51 -25.15 6.15 -4.67
CA SER A 51 -24.58 7.36 -5.28
C SER A 51 -24.44 7.21 -6.80
N PRO A 52 -24.87 8.20 -7.59
CA PRO A 52 -24.67 8.20 -9.04
C PRO A 52 -23.18 8.10 -9.42
N ILE A 53 -22.29 8.61 -8.56
CA ILE A 53 -20.83 8.50 -8.74
C ILE A 53 -20.40 7.03 -8.67
N VAL A 54 -20.86 6.29 -7.66
CA VAL A 54 -20.52 4.86 -7.52
C VAL A 54 -21.03 4.05 -8.71
N ARG A 55 -22.23 4.34 -9.22
CA ARG A 55 -22.77 3.67 -10.41
C ARG A 55 -21.94 3.95 -11.66
N ALA A 56 -21.54 5.19 -11.89
CA ALA A 56 -20.66 5.55 -13.00
C ALA A 56 -19.32 4.80 -12.91
N LEU A 57 -18.73 4.73 -11.72
CA LEU A 57 -17.46 4.03 -11.49
C LEU A 57 -17.55 2.50 -11.74
N VAL A 58 -18.70 1.86 -11.46
CA VAL A 58 -18.89 0.42 -11.70
C VAL A 58 -18.82 0.06 -13.19
N GLU A 59 -19.16 1.00 -14.08
CA GLU A 59 -19.11 0.82 -15.53
C GLU A 59 -17.71 1.09 -16.12
N ILE A 60 -16.75 1.61 -15.32
CA ILE A 60 -15.42 1.93 -15.81
C ILE A 60 -14.60 0.66 -15.97
N SER A 61 -14.46 0.22 -17.22
CA SER A 61 -13.76 -1.02 -17.61
C SER A 61 -12.34 -1.13 -17.02
N PRO A 62 -11.47 -0.09 -17.06
CA PRO A 62 -10.12 -0.18 -16.49
C PRO A 62 -10.04 -0.48 -14.98
N LEU A 63 -11.05 -0.10 -14.19
CA LEU A 63 -11.07 -0.39 -12.74
C LEU A 63 -11.10 -1.89 -12.43
N ARG A 64 -11.47 -2.72 -13.40
CA ARG A 64 -11.64 -4.17 -13.25
C ARG A 64 -10.52 -4.97 -13.91
N TRP A 65 -9.64 -4.34 -14.68
CA TRP A 65 -8.62 -5.02 -15.50
C TRP A 65 -7.62 -5.84 -14.69
N TRP A 66 -7.33 -5.43 -13.45
CA TRP A 66 -6.47 -6.19 -12.54
C TRP A 66 -6.96 -7.63 -12.27
N ARG A 67 -8.24 -7.93 -12.55
CA ARG A 67 -8.85 -9.27 -12.38
C ARG A 67 -8.84 -10.15 -13.62
N SER A 68 -8.47 -9.59 -14.77
CA SER A 68 -8.66 -10.26 -16.05
C SER A 68 -7.45 -10.17 -16.96
N MET A 69 -6.59 -9.18 -16.78
CA MET A 69 -5.45 -8.93 -17.65
C MET A 69 -4.14 -9.40 -17.01
N PRO A 70 -3.34 -10.22 -17.70
CA PRO A 70 -1.99 -10.52 -17.26
C PRO A 70 -1.09 -9.30 -17.46
N ALA A 71 0.03 -9.26 -16.73
CA ALA A 71 0.91 -8.08 -16.71
C ALA A 71 1.49 -7.70 -18.09
N ASP A 72 1.74 -8.67 -18.96
CA ASP A 72 2.27 -8.49 -20.31
C ASP A 72 1.23 -7.97 -21.33
N ALA A 73 -0.05 -8.00 -20.98
CA ALA A 73 -1.12 -7.41 -21.80
C ALA A 73 -1.18 -5.87 -21.68
N PHE A 74 -0.53 -5.28 -20.68
CA PHE A 74 -0.51 -3.83 -20.50
C PHE A 74 0.56 -3.19 -21.37
N ARG A 75 0.14 -2.57 -22.48
CA ARG A 75 0.99 -1.74 -23.33
C ARG A 75 0.73 -0.27 -23.01
N ALA A 76 1.31 0.61 -23.81
CA ALA A 76 1.21 2.06 -23.61
C ALA A 76 -0.24 2.55 -23.57
N ALA A 77 -1.12 2.01 -24.42
CA ALA A 77 -2.53 2.42 -24.46
C ALA A 77 -3.28 2.02 -23.18
N GLU A 78 -3.09 0.79 -22.70
CA GLU A 78 -3.73 0.29 -21.49
C GLU A 78 -3.20 1.04 -20.25
N TYR A 79 -1.89 1.32 -20.20
CA TYR A 79 -1.30 2.13 -19.14
C TYR A 79 -1.93 3.53 -19.08
N LEU A 80 -2.07 4.20 -20.22
CA LEU A 80 -2.74 5.51 -20.28
C LEU A 80 -4.22 5.43 -19.88
N ALA A 81 -4.92 4.38 -20.27
CA ALA A 81 -6.31 4.17 -19.88
C ALA A 81 -6.47 4.00 -18.36
N VAL A 82 -5.58 3.23 -17.72
CA VAL A 82 -5.54 3.06 -16.26
C VAL A 82 -5.28 4.41 -15.58
N ARG A 83 -4.29 5.18 -16.04
CA ARG A 83 -3.99 6.50 -15.46
C ARG A 83 -5.13 7.49 -15.60
N SER A 84 -5.68 7.63 -16.80
CA SER A 84 -6.83 8.51 -17.06
C SER A 84 -8.02 8.13 -16.17
N THR A 85 -8.23 6.84 -15.94
CA THR A 85 -9.27 6.34 -15.03
C THR A 85 -9.03 6.78 -13.60
N LEU A 86 -7.81 6.64 -13.08
CA LEU A 86 -7.48 7.06 -11.71
C LEU A 86 -7.59 8.58 -11.54
N GLU A 87 -7.22 9.36 -12.54
CA GLU A 87 -7.39 10.82 -12.54
C GLU A 87 -8.87 11.22 -12.54
N GLU A 88 -9.73 10.49 -13.27
CA GLU A 88 -11.17 10.70 -13.25
C GLU A 88 -11.78 10.32 -11.89
N VAL A 89 -11.40 9.16 -11.34
CA VAL A 89 -11.82 8.71 -10.01
C VAL A 89 -11.44 9.75 -8.96
N THR A 90 -10.20 10.24 -8.99
CA THR A 90 -9.71 11.25 -8.04
C THR A 90 -10.55 12.52 -8.08
N ARG A 91 -10.88 13.01 -9.28
CA ARG A 91 -11.77 14.16 -9.47
C ARG A 91 -13.18 13.93 -8.93
N LEU A 92 -13.68 12.70 -8.99
CA LEU A 92 -15.02 12.34 -8.50
C LEU A 92 -15.10 12.20 -6.97
N ILE A 93 -13.98 11.96 -6.30
CA ILE A 93 -13.94 11.68 -4.85
C ILE A 93 -12.99 12.63 -4.08
N GLU A 94 -12.82 13.86 -4.57
CA GLU A 94 -11.94 14.88 -4.00
C GLU A 94 -12.05 14.99 -2.46
N GLY A 95 -10.91 15.05 -1.77
CA GLY A 95 -10.85 15.12 -0.30
C GLY A 95 -11.07 13.78 0.41
N ALA A 96 -11.07 12.67 -0.32
CA ALA A 96 -11.17 11.33 0.22
C ALA A 96 -9.84 10.81 0.81
N GLU A 97 -9.94 9.97 1.84
CA GLU A 97 -8.81 9.21 2.41
C GLU A 97 -8.05 8.33 1.40
N VAL A 98 -8.62 8.10 0.21
CA VAL A 98 -7.98 7.30 -0.85
C VAL A 98 -7.13 8.14 -1.81
N GLU A 99 -7.23 9.47 -1.76
CA GLU A 99 -6.59 10.38 -2.70
C GLU A 99 -5.06 10.18 -2.80
N PRO A 100 -4.29 10.05 -1.70
CA PRO A 100 -2.84 9.85 -1.80
C PRO A 100 -2.47 8.59 -2.61
N ALA A 101 -3.24 7.51 -2.45
CA ALA A 101 -3.03 6.28 -3.22
C ALA A 101 -3.27 6.49 -4.72
N LEU A 102 -4.26 7.31 -5.08
CA LEU A 102 -4.59 7.61 -6.48
C LEU A 102 -3.60 8.57 -7.14
N GLN A 103 -2.94 9.42 -6.34
CA GLN A 103 -1.89 10.33 -6.78
C GLN A 103 -0.51 9.64 -6.90
N GLY A 104 -0.44 8.33 -6.68
CA GLY A 104 0.79 7.54 -6.87
C GLY A 104 1.64 7.33 -5.60
N ASP A 105 1.09 7.55 -4.41
CA ASP A 105 1.77 7.13 -3.17
C ASP A 105 1.63 5.61 -2.99
N ALA A 106 2.77 4.90 -3.16
CA ALA A 106 2.83 3.46 -3.02
C ALA A 106 2.52 2.96 -1.60
N GLU A 107 2.96 3.66 -0.55
CA GLU A 107 2.66 3.26 0.83
C GLU A 107 1.18 3.46 1.13
N ALA A 108 0.60 4.57 0.68
CA ALA A 108 -0.83 4.82 0.82
C ALA A 108 -1.66 3.79 0.06
N ALA A 109 -1.27 3.41 -1.16
CA ALA A 109 -1.96 2.38 -1.95
C ALA A 109 -1.88 1.00 -1.28
N ILE A 110 -0.71 0.62 -0.76
CA ILE A 110 -0.54 -0.62 -0.01
C ILE A 110 -1.36 -0.59 1.29
N ALA A 111 -1.34 0.51 2.03
CA ALA A 111 -2.13 0.69 3.25
C ALA A 111 -3.64 0.60 2.96
N LEU A 112 -4.10 1.23 1.88
CA LEU A 112 -5.48 1.16 1.43
C LEU A 112 -5.89 -0.26 1.06
N ALA A 113 -5.08 -1.00 0.31
CA ALA A 113 -5.39 -2.40 0.00
C ALA A 113 -5.40 -3.28 1.26
N ARG A 114 -4.50 -3.03 2.21
CA ARG A 114 -4.44 -3.74 3.49
C ARG A 114 -5.64 -3.46 4.39
N SER A 115 -6.18 -2.23 4.41
CA SER A 115 -7.37 -1.91 5.21
C SER A 115 -8.62 -2.63 4.70
N LEU A 116 -8.60 -3.09 3.44
CA LEU A 116 -9.66 -3.88 2.83
C LEU A 116 -9.50 -5.40 3.03
N MET A 117 -8.41 -5.85 3.67
CA MET A 117 -8.18 -7.27 3.90
C MET A 117 -9.04 -7.80 5.07
N PRO A 118 -9.58 -9.04 4.96
CA PRO A 118 -9.39 -9.97 3.84
C PRO A 118 -10.36 -9.70 2.67
N ILE A 119 -9.82 -9.63 1.45
CA ILE A 119 -10.61 -9.53 0.22
C ILE A 119 -11.03 -10.94 -0.20
N LYS A 120 -12.27 -11.33 0.11
CA LYS A 120 -12.79 -12.69 -0.16
C LYS A 120 -13.56 -12.84 -1.47
N ARG A 121 -14.03 -11.73 -2.03
CA ARG A 121 -14.78 -11.70 -3.28
C ARG A 121 -14.42 -10.47 -4.08
N LEU A 122 -14.25 -10.69 -5.38
CA LEU A 122 -14.12 -9.64 -6.38
C LEU A 122 -15.46 -8.90 -6.52
N GLY A 123 -15.44 -7.58 -6.61
CA GLY A 123 -16.62 -6.76 -6.97
C GLY A 123 -16.93 -5.57 -6.05
N GLY A 124 -16.13 -5.30 -5.02
CA GLY A 124 -16.28 -4.07 -4.22
C GLY A 124 -15.63 -2.87 -4.90
N ILE A 125 -16.34 -1.76 -5.06
CA ILE A 125 -15.79 -0.56 -5.73
C ILE A 125 -14.53 -0.02 -5.04
N LYS A 126 -14.50 -0.01 -3.69
CA LYS A 126 -13.30 0.35 -2.92
C LYS A 126 -12.12 -0.55 -3.24
N THR A 127 -12.38 -1.85 -3.37
CA THR A 127 -11.36 -2.83 -3.76
C THR A 127 -10.88 -2.58 -5.18
N ASP A 128 -11.78 -2.27 -6.11
CA ASP A 128 -11.40 -1.95 -7.48
C ASP A 128 -10.54 -0.70 -7.60
N ILE A 129 -10.89 0.35 -6.88
CA ILE A 129 -10.09 1.58 -6.82
C ILE A 129 -8.70 1.28 -6.22
N ALA A 130 -8.65 0.62 -5.06
CA ALA A 130 -7.39 0.28 -4.39
C ALA A 130 -6.48 -0.60 -5.25
N MET A 131 -7.07 -1.63 -5.87
CA MET A 131 -6.34 -2.57 -6.72
C MET A 131 -5.92 -1.94 -8.05
N THR A 132 -6.69 -0.99 -8.59
CA THR A 132 -6.29 -0.24 -9.78
C THR A 132 -5.18 0.77 -9.50
N ALA A 133 -5.17 1.38 -8.30
CA ALA A 133 -4.04 2.21 -7.85
C ALA A 133 -2.75 1.38 -7.77
N LEU A 134 -2.81 0.20 -7.12
CA LEU A 134 -1.70 -0.74 -7.08
C LEU A 134 -1.28 -1.22 -8.47
N LEU A 135 -2.23 -1.46 -9.37
CA LEU A 135 -1.99 -1.80 -10.76
C LEU A 135 -1.15 -0.73 -11.46
N SER A 136 -1.55 0.54 -11.36
CA SER A 136 -0.81 1.66 -11.98
C SER A 136 0.62 1.73 -11.45
N LEU A 137 0.80 1.63 -10.13
CA LEU A 137 2.12 1.69 -9.49
C LEU A 137 3.01 0.49 -9.83
N ALA A 138 2.42 -0.71 -9.92
CA ALA A 138 3.12 -1.89 -10.40
C ALA A 138 3.64 -1.66 -11.83
N LEU A 139 2.79 -1.12 -12.72
CA LEU A 139 3.15 -0.77 -14.10
C LEU A 139 4.18 0.36 -14.21
N GLU A 140 4.36 1.17 -13.17
CA GLU A 140 5.45 2.16 -13.05
C GLU A 140 6.75 1.56 -12.53
N GLY A 141 6.69 0.33 -12.01
CA GLY A 141 7.87 -0.43 -11.57
C GLY A 141 7.98 -0.61 -10.07
N GLU A 142 6.95 -0.26 -9.28
CA GLU A 142 6.95 -0.52 -7.84
C GLU A 142 6.70 -2.02 -7.55
N PRO A 143 7.73 -2.78 -7.12
CA PRO A 143 7.63 -4.22 -7.03
C PRO A 143 6.75 -4.70 -5.87
N ARG A 144 6.59 -3.90 -4.81
CA ARG A 144 5.70 -4.22 -3.69
C ARG A 144 4.23 -4.18 -4.09
N CYS A 145 3.86 -3.25 -4.98
CA CYS A 145 2.51 -3.17 -5.51
C CYS A 145 2.17 -4.41 -6.36
N ALA A 146 3.08 -4.85 -7.23
CA ALA A 146 2.93 -6.09 -8.01
C ALA A 146 2.76 -7.33 -7.11
N LEU A 147 3.48 -7.37 -6.00
CA LEU A 147 3.38 -8.44 -5.00
C LEU A 147 2.02 -8.45 -4.30
N VAL A 148 1.51 -7.29 -3.87
CA VAL A 148 0.17 -7.19 -3.27
C VAL A 148 -0.91 -7.58 -4.27
N LEU A 149 -0.79 -7.16 -5.53
CA LEU A 149 -1.70 -7.55 -6.61
C LEU A 149 -1.79 -9.07 -6.74
N ALA A 150 -0.64 -9.73 -6.92
CA ALA A 150 -0.58 -11.18 -7.02
C ALA A 150 -1.19 -11.86 -5.79
N HIS A 151 -0.86 -11.39 -4.58
CA HIS A 151 -1.41 -11.98 -3.36
C HIS A 151 -2.94 -11.86 -3.27
N VAL A 152 -3.52 -10.71 -3.63
CA VAL A 152 -4.97 -10.53 -3.59
C VAL A 152 -5.67 -11.36 -4.67
N ILE A 153 -5.09 -11.46 -5.87
CA ILE A 153 -5.65 -12.28 -6.97
C ILE A 153 -5.71 -13.75 -6.56
N ASP A 154 -4.64 -14.30 -5.99
CA ASP A 154 -4.55 -15.68 -5.47
C ASP A 154 -5.69 -16.02 -4.50
N ARG A 155 -6.15 -15.02 -3.73
CA ARG A 155 -7.12 -15.21 -2.65
C ARG A 155 -8.55 -14.89 -3.00
N ALA A 156 -8.75 -13.91 -3.88
CA ALA A 156 -10.07 -13.40 -4.21
C ALA A 156 -10.67 -14.05 -5.46
N GLU A 157 -9.86 -14.62 -6.35
CA GLU A 157 -10.34 -15.32 -7.54
C GLU A 157 -10.82 -16.73 -7.20
N HIS A 158 -11.98 -17.10 -7.72
CA HIS A 158 -12.61 -18.40 -7.47
C HIS A 158 -12.08 -19.49 -8.40
N ASP A 159 -11.66 -19.12 -9.60
CA ASP A 159 -10.99 -20.01 -10.55
C ASP A 159 -9.49 -20.07 -10.24
N ALA A 160 -9.08 -21.18 -9.62
CA ALA A 160 -7.68 -21.39 -9.22
C ALA A 160 -6.71 -21.35 -10.41
N GLN A 161 -7.10 -21.86 -11.58
CA GLN A 161 -6.23 -21.86 -12.76
C GLN A 161 -6.02 -20.43 -13.26
N LYS A 162 -7.10 -19.65 -13.33
CA LYS A 162 -7.03 -18.24 -13.73
C LYS A 162 -6.22 -17.42 -12.70
N ALA A 163 -6.42 -17.68 -11.42
CA ALA A 163 -5.68 -17.05 -10.34
C ALA A 163 -4.17 -17.32 -10.49
N ASP A 164 -3.78 -18.58 -10.65
CA ASP A 164 -2.38 -18.99 -10.83
C ASP A 164 -1.72 -18.30 -12.03
N GLN A 165 -2.41 -18.25 -13.17
CA GLN A 165 -1.90 -17.59 -14.38
C GLN A 165 -1.70 -16.09 -14.17
N LEU A 166 -2.69 -15.40 -13.62
CA LEU A 166 -2.61 -13.96 -13.37
C LEU A 166 -1.52 -13.65 -12.33
N CYS A 167 -1.50 -14.38 -11.20
CA CYS A 167 -0.48 -14.22 -10.17
C CYS A 167 0.93 -14.46 -10.73
N GLY A 168 1.11 -15.52 -11.51
CA GLY A 168 2.35 -15.84 -12.19
C GLY A 168 2.83 -14.70 -13.09
N SER A 169 1.92 -14.11 -13.87
CA SER A 169 2.24 -12.98 -14.75
C SER A 169 2.73 -11.75 -13.97
N TRP A 170 2.07 -11.40 -12.85
CA TRP A 170 2.44 -10.26 -12.01
C TRP A 170 3.76 -10.47 -11.26
N LEU A 171 4.02 -11.69 -10.79
CA LEU A 171 5.28 -12.03 -10.17
C LEU A 171 6.43 -12.03 -11.18
N ALA A 172 6.23 -12.61 -12.36
CA ALA A 172 7.23 -12.59 -13.44
C ALA A 172 7.55 -11.16 -13.87
N PHE A 173 6.53 -10.31 -14.01
CA PHE A 173 6.70 -8.89 -14.32
C PHE A 173 7.53 -8.14 -13.27
N ARG A 174 7.28 -8.40 -11.98
CA ARG A 174 8.12 -7.89 -10.87
C ARG A 174 9.58 -8.33 -11.02
N PHE A 175 9.82 -9.62 -11.26
CA PHE A 175 11.18 -10.15 -11.39
C PHE A 175 11.91 -9.61 -12.63
N GLY A 176 11.21 -9.42 -13.75
CA GLY A 176 11.78 -8.85 -14.97
C GLY A 176 12.19 -7.38 -14.85
N ARG A 177 11.64 -6.65 -13.87
CA ARG A 177 11.95 -5.24 -13.61
C ARG A 177 12.89 -4.99 -12.44
N SER A 178 13.05 -5.96 -11.53
CA SER A 178 14.02 -5.84 -10.45
C SER A 178 15.43 -6.12 -10.98
N ALA A 179 16.29 -5.10 -10.98
CA ALA A 179 17.71 -5.24 -11.35
C ALA A 179 18.48 -6.20 -10.42
N SER A 180 17.92 -6.48 -9.24
CA SER A 180 18.43 -7.46 -8.29
C SER A 180 17.97 -8.87 -8.67
N CYS A 181 18.91 -9.64 -9.23
CA CYS A 181 18.72 -11.02 -9.62
C CYS A 181 18.25 -11.90 -8.44
N GLY A 182 16.94 -12.19 -8.38
CA GLY A 182 16.42 -13.44 -7.83
C GLY A 182 15.88 -13.49 -6.39
N GLY A 183 15.51 -12.36 -5.76
CA GLY A 183 15.03 -12.39 -4.36
C GLY A 183 13.90 -11.41 -4.01
N PHE A 184 13.31 -11.59 -2.83
CA PHE A 184 12.51 -10.55 -2.17
C PHE A 184 13.44 -9.67 -1.35
N SER A 185 13.30 -8.36 -1.48
CA SER A 185 13.92 -7.40 -0.59
C SER A 185 13.41 -7.59 0.85
N PRO A 186 14.11 -7.04 1.87
CA PRO A 186 13.63 -7.06 3.24
C PRO A 186 12.22 -6.46 3.40
N ALA A 187 11.92 -5.38 2.68
CA ALA A 187 10.61 -4.72 2.71
C ALA A 187 9.50 -5.62 2.14
N GLU A 188 9.77 -6.29 1.02
CA GLU A 188 8.81 -7.24 0.41
C GLU A 188 8.61 -8.48 1.29
N THR A 189 9.67 -8.95 1.93
CA THR A 189 9.58 -10.07 2.87
C THR A 189 8.74 -9.70 4.08
N ALA A 190 8.92 -8.49 4.63
CA ALA A 190 8.09 -7.97 5.72
C ALA A 190 6.63 -7.85 5.28
N LEU A 191 6.38 -7.31 4.09
CA LEU A 191 5.04 -7.20 3.52
C LEU A 191 4.37 -8.56 3.36
N LEU A 192 5.04 -9.56 2.78
CA LEU A 192 4.51 -10.93 2.67
C LEU A 192 4.17 -11.55 4.03
N LYS A 193 5.01 -11.33 5.04
CA LYS A 193 4.72 -11.80 6.41
C LYS A 193 3.45 -11.16 6.94
N THR A 194 3.28 -9.85 6.74
CA THR A 194 2.08 -9.12 7.14
C THR A 194 0.84 -9.61 6.39
N LEU A 195 0.92 -9.81 5.08
CA LEU A 195 -0.17 -10.35 4.26
C LEU A 195 -0.59 -11.75 4.73
N ARG A 196 0.38 -12.64 4.96
CA ARG A 196 0.12 -13.99 5.49
C ARG A 196 -0.43 -13.97 6.91
N ALA A 197 -0.04 -13.00 7.73
CA ALA A 197 -0.61 -12.85 9.07
C ALA A 197 -2.11 -12.51 9.00
N PHE A 198 -2.54 -11.67 8.05
CA PHE A 198 -3.96 -11.40 7.82
C PHE A 198 -4.74 -12.67 7.44
N ASP A 199 -4.14 -13.56 6.64
CA ASP A 199 -4.73 -14.86 6.33
C ASP A 199 -4.80 -15.77 7.56
N ALA A 200 -3.73 -15.82 8.36
CA ALA A 200 -3.58 -16.73 9.49
C ALA A 200 -4.44 -16.36 10.71
N LEU A 201 -4.78 -15.07 10.87
CA LEU A 201 -5.62 -14.57 11.95
C LEU A 201 -7.09 -15.05 11.91
N ARG A 202 -7.44 -15.98 11.01
CA ARG A 202 -8.68 -16.78 11.11
C ARG A 202 -8.47 -18.26 10.77
N PRO A 203 -8.65 -19.18 11.74
CA PRO A 203 -8.87 -20.59 11.44
C PRO A 203 -10.30 -20.75 10.91
N GLY A 204 -10.43 -21.26 9.69
CA GLY A 204 -11.73 -21.42 9.05
C GLY A 204 -11.61 -21.97 7.64
N ARG A 205 -10.78 -23.01 7.46
CA ARG A 205 -10.83 -23.88 6.29
C ARG A 205 -10.26 -25.26 6.62
N GLU A 206 -10.74 -25.87 7.71
CA GLU A 206 -10.81 -27.33 7.78
C GLU A 206 -12.11 -27.74 7.07
N GLY A 207 -12.00 -28.61 6.06
CA GLY A 207 -13.13 -29.07 5.26
C GLY A 207 -12.93 -28.87 3.76
N ARG A 208 -11.86 -29.44 3.20
CA ARG A 208 -11.87 -29.95 1.82
C ARG A 208 -11.67 -31.47 1.93
N ALA A 209 -12.80 -32.17 2.04
CA ALA A 209 -12.93 -33.56 1.63
C ALA A 209 -13.50 -33.55 0.21
#